data_AF-A0A958W4N0-F1
#
_entry.id   AF-A0A958W4N0-F1
#
_cell.length_a   1.000
_cell.length_b   1.000
_cell.length_c   1.000
_cell.angle_alpha   90.00
_cell.angle_beta   90.00
_cell.angle_gamma   90.00
#
_symmetry.space_group_name_H-M   'P 1'
#
loop_
_entity.id
_entity.type
_entity.pdbx_description
1 polymer ?
#
loop_
_entity_poly.entity_id
_entity_poly.type
_entity_poly.pdbx_seq_one_letter_code
_entity_poly.pdbx_strand_id
1 'polypeptide(L)'
;MKLTIILIMLLIQRAVLANSIHPVSITWANADIQDHKISLSIKTTAEDLLYFHQLSPDSMFRLSQEELMEAAQQHASVIKDGFFVLDQTKDRLPGKLVSSNFSSLINKKEFDVMELLKYPLYYKMEFELADNVDLLIFHQALSDSGLPSVCLLSISKNANSLVQNIELSEHQPFSIGRDAVSIGSPSEVNFMLSYITLTDTEVLHELTLPMALLKTFVSIKDEEFNIAVKIIEQFIAENSTVEVNKSTIDPDAITLVFQNETEALMNDQSLVNIRVAYNLKSFPNEIGISWNSFNWKMRWFKSLIDAFGTQVEHNFSRFQPRFEMKREMKLKKEGN
;
A
#
# COMPACT_ATOMS: atom_id res chain seq x y z
N MET A 1 -42.04 -21.83 22.00
CA MET A 1 -41.81 -21.61 20.56
C MET A 1 -41.43 -20.17 20.21
N LYS A 2 -42.11 -19.13 20.72
CA LYS A 2 -41.74 -17.71 20.45
C LYS A 2 -40.41 -17.25 21.09
N LEU A 3 -40.04 -17.79 22.26
CA LEU A 3 -38.81 -17.41 22.97
C LEU A 3 -37.53 -17.95 22.30
N THR A 4 -37.64 -19.13 21.68
CA THR A 4 -36.53 -19.80 20.99
C THR A 4 -36.17 -19.10 19.67
N ILE A 5 -37.15 -18.52 18.98
CA ILE A 5 -36.95 -17.78 17.73
C ILE A 5 -36.26 -16.42 17.99
N ILE A 6 -36.60 -15.75 19.09
CA ILE A 6 -35.97 -14.47 19.47
C ILE A 6 -34.50 -14.68 19.86
N LEU A 7 -34.16 -15.77 20.55
CA LEU A 7 -32.79 -16.08 20.93
C LEU A 7 -31.92 -16.44 19.71
N ILE A 8 -32.49 -17.14 18.72
CA ILE A 8 -31.83 -17.47 17.46
C ILE A 8 -31.62 -16.20 16.61
N MET A 9 -32.59 -15.26 16.55
CA MET A 9 -32.41 -13.97 15.87
C MET A 9 -31.33 -13.09 16.53
N LEU A 10 -31.24 -13.06 17.86
CA LEU A 10 -30.19 -12.32 18.58
C LEU A 10 -28.79 -12.97 18.42
N LEU A 11 -28.73 -14.29 18.28
CA LEU A 11 -27.48 -15.01 18.01
C LEU A 11 -27.02 -14.84 16.55
N ILE A 12 -27.95 -14.74 15.60
CA ILE A 12 -27.64 -14.42 14.19
C ILE A 12 -27.15 -12.97 14.06
N GLN A 13 -27.74 -12.01 14.79
CA GLN A 13 -27.22 -10.63 14.81
C GLN A 13 -25.81 -10.50 15.42
N ARG A 14 -25.44 -11.37 16.38
CA ARG A 14 -24.07 -11.40 16.92
C ARG A 14 -23.08 -12.17 16.05
N ALA A 15 -23.53 -13.19 15.31
CA ALA A 15 -22.67 -13.95 14.41
C ALA A 15 -22.29 -13.18 13.13
N VAL A 16 -23.12 -12.23 12.69
CA VAL A 16 -22.81 -11.35 11.54
C VAL A 16 -21.75 -10.30 11.89
N LEU A 17 -21.55 -9.96 13.16
CA LEU A 17 -20.54 -9.01 13.62
C LEU A 17 -19.16 -9.64 13.90
N ALA A 18 -19.02 -10.97 13.80
CA ALA A 18 -17.79 -11.67 14.15
C ALA A 18 -16.86 -12.00 12.96
N ASN A 19 -17.26 -11.65 11.73
CA ASN A 19 -16.48 -11.93 10.52
C ASN A 19 -16.38 -10.75 9.53
N SER A 20 -16.78 -9.54 9.92
CA SER A 20 -16.31 -8.36 9.20
C SER A 20 -14.89 -8.07 9.69
N ILE A 21 -13.89 -8.48 8.90
CA ILE A 21 -12.59 -7.81 8.93
C ILE A 21 -12.92 -6.32 8.87
N HIS A 22 -12.72 -5.58 9.96
CA HIS A 22 -12.99 -4.15 9.95
C HIS A 22 -12.14 -3.54 8.83
N PRO A 23 -12.74 -2.82 7.88
CA PRO A 23 -12.00 -2.20 6.79
C PRO A 23 -10.99 -1.23 7.41
N VAL A 24 -9.75 -1.27 6.91
CA VAL A 24 -8.71 -0.33 7.30
C VAL A 24 -8.77 0.83 6.33
N SER A 25 -8.96 2.05 6.84
CA SER A 25 -8.87 3.24 6.01
C SER A 25 -7.41 3.49 5.62
N ILE A 26 -7.14 3.59 4.32
CA ILE A 26 -5.81 3.94 3.80
C ILE A 26 -5.88 5.33 3.19
N THR A 27 -5.11 6.25 3.75
CA THR A 27 -4.98 7.62 3.28
C THR A 27 -3.58 7.86 2.72
N TRP A 28 -3.45 8.73 1.71
CA TRP A 28 -2.15 9.22 1.23
C TRP A 28 -2.03 10.70 1.52
N ALA A 29 -0.92 11.13 2.11
CA ALA A 29 -0.65 12.52 2.41
C ALA A 29 0.69 12.96 1.80
N ASN A 30 0.69 14.14 1.18
CA ASN A 30 1.89 14.79 0.67
C ASN A 30 2.02 16.15 1.35
N ALA A 31 3.03 16.31 2.21
CA ALA A 31 3.35 17.56 2.88
C ALA A 31 4.46 18.28 2.13
N ASP A 32 4.26 19.54 1.76
CA ASP A 32 5.30 20.41 1.22
C ASP A 32 5.63 21.49 2.25
N ILE A 33 6.82 21.41 2.83
CA ILE A 33 7.36 22.37 3.79
C ILE A 33 7.93 23.56 3.01
N GLN A 34 7.39 24.75 3.27
CA GLN A 34 7.82 26.02 2.69
C GLN A 34 8.31 26.92 3.82
N ASP A 35 8.78 28.12 3.47
CA ASP A 35 9.41 29.02 4.44
C ASP A 35 8.46 29.41 5.58
N HIS A 36 7.20 29.72 5.28
CA HIS A 36 6.22 30.20 6.27
C HIS A 36 4.95 29.36 6.37
N LYS A 37 4.91 28.20 5.69
CA LYS A 37 3.76 27.30 5.76
C LYS A 37 4.12 25.86 5.40
N ILE A 38 3.23 24.95 5.78
CA ILE A 38 3.22 23.57 5.29
C ILE A 38 1.94 23.37 4.48
N SER A 39 2.06 22.96 3.23
CA SER A 39 0.91 22.58 2.39
C SER A 39 0.73 21.06 2.46
N LEU A 40 -0.37 20.58 3.02
CA LEU A 40 -0.67 19.16 3.14
C LEU A 40 -1.80 18.79 2.16
N SER A 41 -1.49 17.92 1.21
CA SER A 41 -2.49 17.36 0.27
C SER A 41 -2.81 15.93 0.66
N ILE A 42 -4.07 15.66 0.92
CA ILE A 42 -4.56 14.39 1.46
C ILE A 42 -5.50 13.77 0.43
N LYS A 43 -5.29 12.49 0.13
CA LYS A 43 -6.14 11.68 -0.72
C LYS A 43 -6.72 10.55 0.10
N THR A 44 -8.04 10.44 0.09
CA THR A 44 -8.80 9.27 0.58
C THR A 44 -9.60 8.67 -0.58
N THR A 45 -10.42 7.66 -0.28
CA THR A 45 -11.36 7.10 -1.25
C THR A 45 -12.79 7.31 -0.80
N ALA A 46 -13.75 7.21 -1.74
CA ALA A 46 -15.17 7.29 -1.41
C ALA A 46 -15.64 6.14 -0.51
N GLU A 47 -14.86 5.05 -0.40
CA GLU A 47 -15.16 3.94 0.50
C GLU A 47 -15.12 4.38 1.96
N ASP A 48 -14.18 5.26 2.32
CA ASP A 48 -14.06 5.79 3.68
C ASP A 48 -15.37 6.51 4.09
N LEU A 49 -16.06 7.15 3.15
CA LEU A 49 -17.32 7.82 3.44
C LEU A 49 -18.40 6.84 3.95
N LEU A 50 -18.45 5.62 3.40
CA LEU A 50 -19.40 4.60 3.81
C LEU A 50 -19.29 4.32 5.31
N TYR A 51 -18.06 4.21 5.81
CA TYR A 51 -17.82 3.80 7.19
C TYR A 51 -17.78 4.99 8.15
N PHE A 52 -17.11 6.08 7.80
CA PHE A 52 -17.02 7.27 8.66
C PHE A 52 -18.35 8.01 8.80
N HIS A 53 -19.20 7.98 7.77
CA HIS A 53 -20.50 8.64 7.77
C HIS A 53 -21.68 7.66 7.85
N GLN A 54 -21.40 6.36 8.02
CA GLN A 54 -22.41 5.30 8.19
C GLN A 54 -23.50 5.34 7.11
N LEU A 55 -23.08 5.57 5.86
CA LEU A 55 -24.01 5.64 4.73
C LEU A 55 -24.72 4.31 4.56
N SER A 56 -26.01 4.36 4.21
CA SER A 56 -26.85 3.18 4.05
C SER A 56 -27.11 2.94 2.57
N PRO A 57 -26.47 1.92 1.97
CA PRO A 57 -26.73 1.58 0.58
C PRO A 57 -28.19 1.15 0.36
N ASP A 58 -28.69 1.34 -0.86
CA ASP A 58 -30.00 0.87 -1.25
C ASP A 58 -30.07 -0.68 -1.34
N SER A 59 -31.25 -1.22 -1.71
CA SER A 59 -31.45 -2.66 -1.88
C SER A 59 -30.58 -3.31 -2.97
N MET A 60 -29.97 -2.50 -3.83
CA MET A 60 -29.07 -2.93 -4.91
C MET A 60 -27.59 -2.67 -4.56
N PHE A 61 -27.28 -2.34 -3.30
CA PHE A 61 -25.93 -2.00 -2.82
C PHE A 61 -25.31 -0.78 -3.52
N ARG A 62 -26.13 0.26 -3.74
CA ARG A 62 -25.68 1.52 -4.34
C ARG A 62 -25.86 2.69 -3.40
N LEU A 63 -25.04 3.72 -3.63
CA LEU A 63 -25.18 5.04 -3.02
C LEU A 63 -25.40 6.09 -4.11
N SER A 64 -26.22 7.09 -3.81
CA SER A 64 -26.41 8.20 -4.73
C SER A 64 -25.19 9.13 -4.73
N GLN A 65 -25.02 9.84 -5.83
CA GLN A 65 -24.04 10.91 -5.95
C GLN A 65 -24.24 11.99 -4.88
N GLU A 66 -25.50 12.34 -4.59
CA GLU A 66 -25.85 13.40 -3.65
C GLU A 66 -25.40 13.03 -2.23
N GLU A 67 -25.70 11.82 -1.77
CA GLU A 67 -25.28 11.31 -0.46
C GLU A 67 -23.76 11.27 -0.33
N LEU A 68 -23.05 10.77 -1.37
CA LEU A 68 -21.59 10.73 -1.37
C LEU A 68 -20.96 12.13 -1.37
N MET A 69 -21.56 13.07 -2.09
CA MET A 69 -21.07 14.45 -2.14
C MET A 69 -21.26 15.15 -0.79
N GLU A 70 -22.42 14.97 -0.15
CA GLU A 70 -22.68 15.49 1.18
C GLU A 70 -21.72 14.88 2.22
N ALA A 71 -21.55 13.56 2.19
CA ALA A 71 -20.62 12.86 3.07
C ALA A 71 -19.18 13.32 2.85
N ALA A 72 -18.73 13.51 1.61
CA ALA A 72 -17.39 14.02 1.31
C ALA A 72 -17.17 15.43 1.89
N GLN A 73 -18.18 16.30 1.82
CA GLN A 73 -18.12 17.63 2.42
C GLN A 73 -18.03 17.56 3.94
N GLN A 74 -18.83 16.70 4.58
CA GLN A 74 -18.78 16.48 6.02
C GLN A 74 -17.43 15.88 6.45
N HIS A 75 -16.89 14.96 5.66
CA HIS A 75 -15.63 14.27 5.91
C HIS A 75 -14.42 15.23 5.96
N ALA A 76 -14.54 16.40 5.34
CA ALA A 76 -13.51 17.42 5.42
C ALA A 76 -13.20 17.85 6.87
N SER A 77 -14.18 17.79 7.77
CA SER A 77 -13.97 18.02 9.22
C SER A 77 -13.18 16.89 9.88
N VAL A 78 -13.49 15.63 9.55
CA VAL A 78 -12.76 14.45 10.01
C VAL A 78 -11.29 14.54 9.60
N ILE A 79 -11.03 14.91 8.34
CA ILE A 79 -9.66 15.10 7.83
C ILE A 79 -8.94 16.24 8.58
N LYS A 80 -9.62 17.37 8.78
CA LYS A 80 -9.05 18.52 9.49
C LYS A 80 -8.67 18.18 10.93
N ASP A 81 -9.51 17.42 11.62
CA ASP A 81 -9.30 17.11 13.04
C ASP A 81 -8.33 15.93 13.22
N GLY A 82 -8.32 15.01 12.26
CA GLY A 82 -7.48 13.81 12.24
C GLY A 82 -6.04 14.05 11.81
N PHE A 83 -5.75 15.04 10.96
CA PHE A 83 -4.39 15.37 10.54
C PHE A 83 -3.89 16.67 11.15
N PHE A 84 -2.78 16.60 11.88
CA PHE A 84 -2.17 17.77 12.48
C PHE A 84 -0.66 17.64 12.55
N VAL A 85 0.00 18.80 12.61
CA VAL A 85 1.45 18.92 12.78
C VAL A 85 1.70 19.55 14.13
N LEU A 86 2.60 18.95 14.92
CA LEU A 86 3.09 19.54 16.16
C LEU A 86 4.48 20.12 15.96
N ASP A 87 4.83 21.10 16.78
CA ASP A 87 6.19 21.65 16.86
C ASP A 87 7.07 20.93 17.91
N GLN A 88 8.25 21.49 18.19
CA GLN A 88 9.16 20.98 19.22
C GLN A 88 8.61 21.01 20.66
N THR A 89 7.64 21.88 20.97
CA THR A 89 6.98 21.92 22.29
C THR A 89 5.78 20.98 22.37
N LYS A 90 5.47 20.29 21.26
CA LYS A 90 4.30 19.42 21.05
C LYS A 90 2.99 20.19 20.96
N ASP A 91 3.06 21.49 20.68
CA ASP A 91 1.88 22.31 20.43
C ASP A 91 1.45 22.15 18.96
N ARG A 92 0.13 22.18 18.71
CA ARG A 92 -0.40 22.07 17.34
C ARG A 92 -0.11 23.36 16.57
N LEU A 93 0.48 23.21 15.39
CA LEU A 93 0.58 24.32 14.44
C LEU A 93 -0.82 24.77 14.00
N PRO A 94 -1.08 26.08 13.85
CA PRO A 94 -2.36 26.58 13.35
C PRO A 94 -2.63 26.06 11.94
N GLY A 95 -3.60 25.15 11.81
CA GLY A 95 -3.96 24.48 10.56
C GLY A 95 -5.37 24.82 10.09
N LYS A 96 -5.56 24.94 8.78
CA LYS A 96 -6.89 25.12 8.17
C LYS A 96 -7.04 24.29 6.91
N LEU A 97 -8.26 23.82 6.65
CA LEU A 97 -8.64 23.28 5.35
C LEU A 97 -8.79 24.45 4.36
N VAL A 98 -8.10 24.38 3.23
CA VAL A 98 -8.12 25.45 2.20
C VAL A 98 -8.94 25.08 0.98
N SER A 99 -9.02 23.80 0.62
CA SER A 99 -9.85 23.34 -0.49
C SER A 99 -10.15 21.84 -0.42
N SER A 100 -11.12 21.41 -1.23
CA SER A 100 -11.44 19.99 -1.45
C SER A 100 -11.81 19.78 -2.92
N ASN A 101 -11.57 18.58 -3.46
CA ASN A 101 -11.90 18.21 -4.83
C ASN A 101 -12.52 16.81 -4.87
N PHE A 102 -13.78 16.76 -5.30
CA PHE A 102 -14.61 15.56 -5.39
C PHE A 102 -15.06 15.26 -6.82
N SER A 103 -14.29 15.71 -7.81
CA SER A 103 -14.62 15.55 -9.23
C SER A 103 -14.80 14.08 -9.67
N SER A 104 -14.18 13.14 -8.95
CA SER A 104 -14.36 11.69 -9.16
C SER A 104 -15.80 11.23 -8.98
N LEU A 105 -16.60 11.94 -8.18
CA LEU A 105 -18.01 11.64 -7.91
C LEU A 105 -18.98 12.28 -8.91
N ILE A 106 -18.49 13.08 -9.87
CA ILE A 106 -19.39 13.82 -10.80
C ILE A 106 -19.75 13.00 -12.04
N ASN A 107 -19.05 11.89 -12.27
CA ASN A 107 -19.18 11.09 -13.50
C ASN A 107 -20.40 10.15 -13.53
N LYS A 108 -21.06 9.92 -12.39
CA LYS A 108 -22.19 8.99 -12.26
C LYS A 108 -23.20 9.54 -11.26
N LYS A 109 -24.47 9.14 -11.43
CA LYS A 109 -25.56 9.46 -10.49
C LYS A 109 -25.64 8.48 -9.32
N GLU A 110 -25.17 7.26 -9.54
CA GLU A 110 -25.18 6.17 -8.56
C GLU A 110 -23.85 5.43 -8.62
N PHE A 111 -23.40 4.94 -7.47
CA PHE A 111 -22.13 4.26 -7.29
C PHE A 111 -22.37 2.93 -6.60
N ASP A 112 -21.79 1.86 -7.15
CA ASP A 112 -21.75 0.55 -6.50
C ASP A 112 -20.77 0.61 -5.31
N VAL A 113 -21.20 0.12 -4.15
CA VAL A 113 -20.39 0.09 -2.93
C VAL A 113 -19.04 -0.60 -3.15
N MET A 114 -19.02 -1.68 -3.94
CA MET A 114 -17.81 -2.47 -4.22
C MET A 114 -16.80 -1.71 -5.10
N GLU A 115 -17.21 -0.60 -5.71
CA GLU A 115 -16.34 0.23 -6.54
C GLU A 115 -15.84 1.50 -5.85
N LEU A 116 -16.29 1.82 -4.63
CA LEU A 116 -16.03 3.11 -3.98
C LEU A 116 -14.53 3.41 -3.80
N LEU A 117 -13.71 2.38 -3.63
CA LEU A 117 -12.24 2.46 -3.58
C LEU A 117 -11.61 3.10 -4.84
N LYS A 118 -12.29 3.04 -6.00
CA LYS A 118 -11.81 3.59 -7.28
C LYS A 118 -11.98 5.10 -7.38
N TYR A 119 -12.76 5.73 -6.50
CA TYR A 119 -13.13 7.14 -6.61
C TYR A 119 -12.38 7.96 -5.54
N PRO A 120 -11.29 8.65 -5.93
CA PRO A 120 -10.47 9.39 -4.98
C PRO A 120 -11.13 10.70 -4.56
N LEU A 121 -10.94 11.07 -3.30
CA LEU A 121 -11.33 12.37 -2.74
C LEU A 121 -10.07 13.10 -2.30
N TYR A 122 -9.99 14.39 -2.61
CA TYR A 122 -8.81 15.19 -2.28
C TYR A 122 -9.17 16.33 -1.33
N TYR A 123 -8.36 16.50 -0.30
CA TYR A 123 -8.46 17.57 0.68
C TYR A 123 -7.11 18.27 0.76
N LYS A 124 -7.12 19.60 0.86
CA LYS A 124 -5.89 20.38 1.02
C LYS A 124 -5.97 21.18 2.32
N MET A 125 -4.93 21.04 3.13
CA MET A 125 -4.74 21.81 4.35
C MET A 125 -3.49 22.67 4.25
N GLU A 126 -3.49 23.79 4.97
CA GLU A 126 -2.30 24.61 5.17
C GLU A 126 -2.09 24.82 6.67
N PHE A 127 -0.84 24.68 7.11
CA PHE A 127 -0.40 24.98 8.46
C PHE A 127 0.53 26.18 8.45
N GLU A 128 0.33 27.12 9.36
CA GLU A 128 1.23 28.26 9.55
C GLU A 128 2.54 27.78 10.18
N LEU A 129 3.67 28.25 9.65
CA LEU A 129 5.00 27.87 10.12
C LEU A 129 5.77 29.12 10.55
N ALA A 130 5.91 29.31 11.87
CA ALA A 130 6.67 30.42 12.44
C ALA A 130 8.18 30.16 12.36
N ASP A 131 8.99 31.22 12.28
CA ASP A 131 10.45 31.13 12.10
C ASP A 131 11.20 30.43 13.23
N ASN A 132 10.61 30.34 14.42
CA ASN A 132 11.18 29.66 15.59
C ASN A 132 10.84 28.17 15.68
N VAL A 133 10.13 27.60 14.69
CA VAL A 133 9.81 26.16 14.66
C VAL A 133 10.96 25.42 13.97
N ASP A 134 11.63 24.54 14.70
CA ASP A 134 12.81 23.79 14.22
C ASP A 134 12.51 22.30 13.98
N LEU A 135 11.49 21.76 14.65
CA LEU A 135 11.07 20.37 14.56
C LEU A 135 9.59 20.30 14.19
N LEU A 136 9.26 19.41 13.26
CA LEU A 136 7.91 19.12 12.82
C LEU A 136 7.58 17.68 13.16
N ILE A 137 6.41 17.46 13.77
CA ILE A 137 5.92 16.13 14.14
C ILE A 137 4.57 15.93 13.46
N PHE A 138 4.54 15.10 12.43
CA PHE A 138 3.33 14.77 11.68
C PHE A 138 2.57 13.66 12.38
N HIS A 139 1.27 13.89 12.60
CA HIS A 139 0.35 12.96 13.25
C HIS A 139 -0.88 12.70 12.39
N GLN A 140 -1.43 11.49 12.56
CA GLN A 140 -2.69 11.05 11.98
C GLN A 140 -3.50 10.37 13.09
N ALA A 141 -4.71 10.85 13.36
CA ALA A 141 -5.61 10.39 14.43
C ALA A 141 -7.00 10.03 13.87
N LEU A 142 -7.08 9.64 12.60
CA LEU A 142 -8.35 9.21 12.00
C LEU A 142 -8.98 8.01 12.70
N SER A 143 -8.19 7.20 13.42
CA SER A 143 -8.67 6.04 14.18
C SER A 143 -9.62 6.37 15.33
N ASP A 144 -9.61 7.60 15.84
CA ASP A 144 -10.54 8.08 16.89
C ASP A 144 -12.01 8.02 16.46
N SER A 145 -12.27 7.95 15.14
CA SER A 145 -13.58 7.74 14.55
C SER A 145 -14.13 6.31 14.69
N GLY A 146 -13.32 5.36 15.17
CA GLY A 146 -13.68 3.95 15.34
C GLY A 146 -13.24 3.02 14.20
N LEU A 147 -12.57 3.53 13.15
CA LEU A 147 -11.99 2.75 12.07
C LEU A 147 -10.47 2.73 12.14
N PRO A 148 -9.81 1.55 12.21
CA PRO A 148 -8.36 1.47 12.07
C PRO A 148 -7.91 2.20 10.81
N SER A 149 -7.01 3.15 10.96
CA SER A 149 -6.62 4.04 9.86
C SER A 149 -5.10 4.13 9.76
N VAL A 150 -4.61 4.10 8.53
CA VAL A 150 -3.19 4.21 8.20
C VAL A 150 -3.02 5.32 7.16
N CYS A 151 -2.02 6.17 7.34
CA CYS A 151 -1.66 7.17 6.35
C CYS A 151 -0.26 6.91 5.80
N LEU A 152 -0.10 6.95 4.48
CA LEU A 152 1.19 6.97 3.80
C LEU A 152 1.60 8.42 3.52
N LEU A 153 2.54 8.93 4.31
CA LEU A 153 3.04 10.30 4.26
C LEU A 153 4.31 10.40 3.39
N SER A 154 4.30 11.33 2.44
CA SER A 154 5.50 11.83 1.77
C SER A 154 5.71 13.31 2.14
N ILE A 155 6.96 13.72 2.30
CA ILE A 155 7.33 15.09 2.64
C ILE A 155 8.30 15.62 1.59
N SER A 156 8.02 16.81 1.07
CA SER A 156 8.94 17.63 0.30
C SER A 156 9.25 18.93 1.03
N LYS A 157 10.36 19.58 0.67
CA LYS A 157 10.67 20.96 1.04
C LYS A 157 10.89 21.79 -0.22
N ASN A 158 10.07 22.81 -0.42
CA ASN A 158 10.07 23.62 -1.64
C ASN A 158 10.08 22.75 -2.91
N ALA A 159 9.17 21.76 -2.96
CA ALA A 159 9.06 20.74 -4.01
C ALA A 159 10.23 19.73 -4.16
N ASN A 160 11.25 19.78 -3.29
CA ASN A 160 12.30 18.76 -3.25
C ASN A 160 11.91 17.63 -2.30
N SER A 161 11.86 16.40 -2.80
CA SER A 161 11.51 15.23 -1.98
C SER A 161 12.50 15.05 -0.82
N LEU A 162 11.97 14.95 0.40
CA LEU A 162 12.74 14.65 1.62
C LEU A 162 12.44 13.24 2.15
N VAL A 163 11.17 12.84 2.10
CA VAL A 163 10.65 11.59 2.66
C VAL A 163 9.57 11.06 1.74
N GLN A 164 9.49 9.75 1.58
CA GLN A 164 8.42 9.12 0.80
C GLN A 164 7.79 7.95 1.54
N ASN A 165 6.47 7.87 1.48
CA ASN A 165 5.64 6.74 1.92
C ASN A 165 5.94 6.22 3.33
N ILE A 166 6.24 7.11 4.27
CA ILE A 166 6.33 6.73 5.69
C ILE A 166 4.92 6.51 6.23
N GLU A 167 4.76 5.42 6.96
CA GLU A 167 3.49 5.14 7.60
C GLU A 167 3.29 6.00 8.85
N LEU A 168 2.15 6.67 8.92
CA LEU A 168 1.59 7.25 10.13
C LEU A 168 0.41 6.41 10.61
N SER A 169 0.42 6.14 11.91
CA SER A 169 -0.76 5.66 12.66
C SER A 169 -0.90 6.49 13.93
N GLU A 170 -2.02 6.32 14.64
CA GLU A 170 -2.32 7.06 15.87
C GLU A 170 -1.18 7.02 16.90
N HIS A 171 -0.49 5.89 17.00
CA HIS A 171 0.61 5.67 17.95
C HIS A 171 2.00 5.77 17.32
N GLN A 172 2.08 6.09 16.02
CA GLN A 172 3.33 6.16 15.27
C GLN A 172 3.39 7.48 14.48
N PRO A 173 3.69 8.61 15.17
CA PRO A 173 3.97 9.85 14.48
C PRO A 173 5.34 9.84 13.81
N PHE A 174 5.56 10.78 12.89
CA PHE A 174 6.84 10.98 12.24
C PHE A 174 7.40 12.37 12.52
N SER A 175 8.64 12.44 12.98
CA SER A 175 9.33 13.71 13.27
C SER A 175 10.42 14.00 12.26
N ILE A 176 10.54 15.26 11.84
CA ILE A 176 11.58 15.75 10.93
C ILE A 176 11.99 17.18 11.32
N GLY A 177 13.28 17.50 11.21
CA GLY A 177 13.73 18.88 11.37
C GLY A 177 13.24 19.77 10.21
N ARG A 178 12.83 21.01 10.48
CA ARG A 178 12.42 21.97 9.43
C ARG A 178 13.51 22.18 8.38
N ASP A 179 14.75 22.22 8.83
CA ASP A 179 15.94 22.36 7.98
C ASP A 179 16.60 21.04 7.62
N ALA A 180 15.84 19.95 7.68
CA ALA A 180 16.26 18.71 7.05
C ALA A 180 16.52 18.97 5.55
N VAL A 181 17.80 19.06 5.21
CA VAL A 181 18.28 18.81 3.85
C VAL A 181 17.99 17.33 3.58
N SER A 182 17.60 17.00 2.34
CA SER A 182 17.34 15.64 1.87
C SER A 182 18.00 14.61 2.79
N ILE A 183 17.21 14.06 3.71
CA ILE A 183 17.61 12.85 4.42
C ILE A 183 17.69 11.89 3.25
N GLY A 184 18.88 11.58 2.74
CA GLY A 184 19.06 10.90 1.46
C GLY A 184 17.97 9.85 1.30
N SER A 185 17.01 10.15 0.43
CA SER A 185 15.84 9.34 0.07
C SER A 185 15.52 8.19 1.06
N PRO A 186 14.59 8.32 2.03
CA PRO A 186 14.00 7.14 2.66
C PRO A 186 13.19 6.32 1.65
N SER A 187 12.88 6.90 0.48
CA SER A 187 12.43 6.18 -0.72
C SER A 187 13.43 5.17 -1.24
N GLU A 188 14.69 5.19 -0.81
CA GLU A 188 15.69 4.17 -1.14
C GLU A 188 15.88 3.12 -0.04
N VAL A 189 15.00 3.04 0.97
CA VAL A 189 15.15 2.07 2.07
C VAL A 189 13.93 1.16 2.24
N ASN A 190 12.77 1.52 1.66
CA ASN A 190 11.50 0.79 1.81
C ASN A 190 10.78 0.52 0.47
N PHE A 191 11.50 0.52 -0.66
CA PHE A 191 10.90 0.20 -1.95
C PHE A 191 11.36 -1.18 -2.42
N MET A 192 10.46 -1.91 -3.07
CA MET A 192 10.80 -3.07 -3.89
C MET A 192 10.11 -2.88 -5.23
N LEU A 193 10.91 -2.75 -6.27
CA LEU A 193 10.40 -2.86 -7.63
C LEU A 193 10.21 -4.34 -7.92
N SER A 194 9.03 -4.71 -8.40
CA SER A 194 8.71 -6.06 -8.81
C SER A 194 8.23 -6.03 -10.26
N TYR A 195 8.87 -6.84 -11.09
CA TYR A 195 8.47 -7.10 -12.46
C TYR A 195 8.33 -8.61 -12.66
N ILE A 196 7.22 -9.03 -13.25
CA ILE A 196 6.97 -10.45 -13.52
C ILE A 196 6.70 -10.61 -15.01
N THR A 197 7.48 -11.48 -15.67
CA THR A 197 7.21 -11.91 -17.05
C THR A 197 6.63 -13.31 -17.03
N LEU A 198 5.50 -13.51 -17.71
CA LEU A 198 4.91 -14.83 -17.91
C LEU A 198 4.86 -15.15 -19.40
N THR A 199 5.47 -16.27 -19.75
CA THR A 199 5.48 -16.84 -21.10
C THR A 199 4.87 -18.24 -21.08
N ASP A 200 4.77 -18.88 -22.24
CA ASP A 200 4.29 -20.27 -22.32
C ASP A 200 5.26 -21.28 -21.68
N THR A 201 6.52 -20.88 -21.45
CA THR A 201 7.60 -21.77 -21.01
C THR A 201 8.27 -21.35 -19.71
N GLU A 202 8.10 -20.11 -19.26
CA GLU A 202 8.82 -19.57 -18.12
C GLU A 202 7.98 -18.52 -17.39
N VAL A 203 8.06 -18.52 -16.05
CA VAL A 203 7.75 -17.36 -15.22
C VAL A 203 9.06 -16.79 -14.72
N LEU A 204 9.24 -15.49 -14.90
CA LEU A 204 10.41 -14.76 -14.44
C LEU A 204 9.96 -13.67 -13.47
N HIS A 205 10.48 -13.69 -12.24
CA HIS A 205 10.22 -12.67 -11.24
C HIS A 205 11.51 -11.89 -10.95
N GLU A 206 11.52 -10.61 -11.29
CA GLU A 206 12.62 -9.69 -11.05
C GLU A 206 12.24 -8.73 -9.92
N LEU A 207 13.09 -8.67 -8.90
CA LEU A 207 12.94 -7.83 -7.72
C LEU A 207 14.16 -6.93 -7.58
N THR A 208 13.95 -5.63 -7.42
CA THR A 208 15.01 -4.68 -7.06
C THR A 208 14.68 -4.05 -5.73
N LEU A 209 15.55 -4.23 -4.73
CA LEU A 209 15.36 -3.66 -3.41
C LEU A 209 16.68 -3.29 -2.72
N PRO A 210 16.65 -2.34 -1.79
CA PRO A 210 17.80 -1.99 -0.96
C PRO A 210 18.22 -3.13 -0.02
N MET A 211 19.52 -3.27 0.22
CA MET A 211 20.06 -4.23 1.17
C MET A 211 19.54 -3.98 2.60
N ALA A 212 19.35 -2.72 2.99
CA ALA A 212 18.73 -2.35 4.27
C ALA A 212 17.31 -2.90 4.43
N LEU A 213 16.53 -2.98 3.33
CA LEU A 213 15.19 -3.57 3.34
C LEU A 213 15.29 -5.09 3.46
N LEU A 214 16.18 -5.70 2.67
CA LEU A 214 16.41 -7.14 2.68
C LEU A 214 16.81 -7.65 4.07
N LYS A 215 17.71 -6.92 4.77
CA LYS A 215 18.13 -7.21 6.15
C LYS A 215 17.00 -7.16 7.19
N THR A 216 15.83 -6.62 6.84
CA THR A 216 14.65 -6.67 7.72
C THR A 216 13.85 -7.94 7.59
N PHE A 217 14.09 -8.72 6.54
CA PHE A 217 13.51 -10.05 6.33
C PHE A 217 14.47 -11.16 6.75
N VAL A 218 15.75 -11.01 6.45
CA VAL A 218 16.78 -12.02 6.71
C VAL A 218 17.84 -11.49 7.66
N SER A 219 18.16 -12.28 8.69
CA SER A 219 19.21 -11.95 9.66
C SER A 219 20.58 -12.30 9.09
N ILE A 220 21.27 -11.31 8.52
CA ILE A 220 22.62 -11.44 7.97
C ILE A 220 23.56 -10.69 8.92
N LYS A 221 24.14 -11.36 9.93
CA LYS A 221 25.05 -10.71 10.90
C LYS A 221 26.49 -11.07 10.60
N ASP A 222 27.30 -10.10 10.16
CA ASP A 222 28.76 -10.21 9.96
C ASP A 222 29.22 -11.55 9.34
N GLU A 223 28.40 -12.12 8.44
CA GLU A 223 28.71 -13.37 7.78
C GLU A 223 29.53 -13.14 6.52
N GLU A 224 30.32 -14.13 6.13
CA GLU A 224 31.00 -14.10 4.84
C GLU A 224 29.99 -13.95 3.70
N PHE A 225 30.38 -13.20 2.67
CA PHE A 225 29.48 -12.82 1.57
C PHE A 225 28.77 -14.00 0.91
N ASN A 226 29.47 -15.11 0.73
CA ASN A 226 28.90 -16.31 0.12
C ASN A 226 27.83 -16.99 1.00
N ILE A 227 27.92 -16.86 2.32
CA ILE A 227 26.91 -17.41 3.25
C ILE A 227 25.67 -16.53 3.22
N ALA A 228 25.86 -15.20 3.27
CA ALA A 228 24.78 -14.23 3.16
C ALA A 228 23.96 -14.42 1.87
N VAL A 229 24.62 -14.62 0.72
CA VAL A 229 23.96 -14.89 -0.56
C VAL A 229 23.07 -16.13 -0.47
N LYS A 230 23.56 -17.24 0.10
CA LYS A 230 22.76 -18.47 0.24
C LYS A 230 21.55 -18.30 1.15
N ILE A 231 21.69 -17.53 2.24
CA ILE A 231 20.56 -17.22 3.13
C ILE A 231 19.49 -16.42 2.38
N ILE A 232 19.90 -15.44 1.57
CA ILE A 232 18.97 -14.67 0.75
C ILE A 232 18.30 -15.57 -0.29
N GLU A 233 19.06 -16.40 -1.01
CA GLU A 233 18.50 -17.34 -1.99
C GLU A 233 17.45 -18.26 -1.37
N GLN A 234 17.74 -18.84 -0.21
CA GLN A 234 16.79 -19.68 0.52
C GLN A 234 15.54 -18.90 0.90
N PHE A 235 15.70 -17.70 1.48
CA PHE A 235 14.56 -16.84 1.82
C PHE A 235 13.68 -16.55 0.60
N ILE A 236 14.28 -16.24 -0.55
CA ILE A 236 13.55 -15.96 -1.78
C ILE A 236 12.81 -17.21 -2.28
N ALA A 237 13.46 -18.38 -2.25
CA ALA A 237 12.83 -19.65 -2.66
C ALA A 237 11.61 -20.01 -1.81
N GLU A 238 11.65 -19.72 -0.51
CA GLU A 238 10.54 -20.03 0.41
C GLU A 238 9.37 -19.04 0.28
N ASN A 239 9.64 -17.81 -0.19
CA ASN A 239 8.66 -16.72 -0.13
C ASN A 239 8.13 -16.25 -1.47
N SER A 240 8.85 -16.46 -2.57
CA SER A 240 8.34 -16.30 -3.94
C SER A 240 7.96 -17.68 -4.47
N THR A 241 6.68 -17.91 -4.70
CA THR A 241 6.19 -19.23 -5.15
C THR A 241 5.35 -19.10 -6.41
N VAL A 242 5.48 -20.07 -7.31
CA VAL A 242 4.69 -20.17 -8.54
C VAL A 242 3.92 -21.48 -8.53
N GLU A 243 2.66 -21.41 -8.92
CA GLU A 243 1.78 -22.54 -9.08
C GLU A 243 1.24 -22.54 -10.51
N VAL A 244 1.34 -23.68 -11.19
CA VAL A 244 0.77 -23.86 -12.53
C VAL A 244 -0.12 -25.08 -12.51
N ASN A 245 -1.36 -24.92 -12.98
CA ASN A 245 -2.36 -25.98 -13.03
C ASN A 245 -2.49 -26.70 -11.67
N LYS A 246 -2.48 -25.94 -10.56
CA LYS A 246 -2.55 -26.43 -9.17
C LYS A 246 -1.34 -27.20 -8.66
N SER A 247 -0.23 -27.15 -9.39
CA SER A 247 1.04 -27.75 -8.97
C SER A 247 2.05 -26.64 -8.69
N THR A 248 2.61 -26.63 -7.47
CA THR A 248 3.71 -25.72 -7.11
C THR A 248 4.96 -26.07 -7.93
N ILE A 249 5.65 -25.04 -8.39
CA ILE A 249 6.91 -25.11 -9.12
C ILE A 249 7.98 -24.43 -8.28
N ASP A 250 9.05 -25.17 -7.99
CA ASP A 250 10.24 -24.63 -7.34
C ASP A 250 11.04 -23.75 -8.32
N PRO A 251 11.75 -22.72 -7.85
CA PRO A 251 12.66 -21.95 -8.70
C PRO A 251 13.75 -22.84 -9.32
N ASP A 252 13.98 -22.69 -10.62
CA ASP A 252 15.11 -23.33 -11.30
C ASP A 252 16.42 -22.58 -11.05
N ALA A 253 16.34 -21.26 -10.95
CA ALA A 253 17.48 -20.40 -10.70
C ALA A 253 17.09 -19.16 -9.90
N ILE A 254 17.95 -18.80 -8.93
CA ILE A 254 17.92 -17.54 -8.22
C ILE A 254 19.26 -16.88 -8.46
N THR A 255 19.27 -15.63 -8.92
CA THR A 255 20.49 -14.87 -9.20
C THR A 255 20.42 -13.52 -8.50
N LEU A 256 21.49 -13.18 -7.78
CA LEU A 256 21.62 -11.91 -7.08
C LEU A 256 22.71 -11.07 -7.75
N VAL A 257 22.38 -9.82 -8.06
CA VAL A 257 23.32 -8.82 -8.58
C VAL A 257 23.27 -7.60 -7.67
N PHE A 258 24.38 -7.35 -6.98
CA PHE A 258 24.55 -6.19 -6.10
C PHE A 258 25.04 -4.99 -6.93
N GLN A 259 24.32 -3.87 -6.89
CA GLN A 259 24.67 -2.63 -7.56
C GLN A 259 25.28 -1.65 -6.55
N ASN A 260 26.55 -1.26 -6.75
CA ASN A 260 27.20 0.01 -6.33
C ASN A 260 28.74 -0.07 -6.47
N GLU A 261 29.39 1.07 -6.73
CA GLU A 261 30.84 1.25 -6.95
C GLU A 261 31.68 1.38 -5.65
N THR A 262 31.16 0.97 -4.49
CA THR A 262 31.93 0.98 -3.23
C THR A 262 32.45 -0.42 -2.90
N GLU A 263 33.61 -0.50 -2.23
CA GLU A 263 34.30 -1.76 -1.90
C GLU A 263 33.48 -2.71 -1.00
N ALA A 264 32.33 -2.29 -0.46
CA ALA A 264 31.50 -3.08 0.45
C ALA A 264 30.15 -3.49 -0.20
N LEU A 265 30.11 -4.67 -0.82
CA LEU A 265 28.95 -5.23 -1.54
C LEU A 265 27.66 -5.34 -0.71
N MET A 266 27.74 -5.38 0.63
CA MET A 266 26.60 -5.53 1.56
C MET A 266 26.33 -4.30 2.44
N ASN A 267 26.77 -3.12 2.00
CA ASN A 267 26.37 -1.89 2.65
C ASN A 267 24.84 -1.69 2.55
N ASP A 268 24.26 -0.96 3.50
CA ASP A 268 22.81 -0.75 3.60
C ASP A 268 22.22 0.03 2.42
N GLN A 269 23.06 0.76 1.68
CA GLN A 269 22.71 1.56 0.51
C GLN A 269 22.84 0.78 -0.81
N SER A 270 23.38 -0.44 -0.80
CA SER A 270 23.49 -1.29 -1.99
C SER A 270 22.10 -1.70 -2.45
N LEU A 271 21.85 -1.58 -3.76
CA LEU A 271 20.67 -2.20 -4.37
C LEU A 271 21.00 -3.63 -4.73
N VAL A 272 20.04 -4.52 -4.52
CA VAL A 272 20.13 -5.93 -4.91
C VAL A 272 19.05 -6.17 -5.96
N ASN A 273 19.47 -6.59 -7.14
CA ASN A 273 18.58 -7.18 -8.13
C ASN A 273 18.56 -8.68 -7.91
N ILE A 274 17.37 -9.21 -7.70
CA ILE A 274 17.11 -10.63 -7.52
C ILE A 274 16.28 -11.08 -8.71
N ARG A 275 16.79 -12.08 -9.44
CA ARG A 275 16.11 -12.71 -10.55
C ARG A 275 15.74 -14.13 -10.16
N VAL A 276 14.46 -14.47 -10.22
CA VAL A 276 13.94 -15.81 -9.91
C VAL A 276 13.26 -16.38 -11.14
N ALA A 277 13.81 -17.47 -11.68
CA ALA A 277 13.32 -18.14 -12.88
C ALA A 277 12.60 -19.44 -12.53
N TYR A 278 11.44 -19.67 -13.14
CA TYR A 278 10.64 -20.90 -13.02
C TYR A 278 10.32 -21.42 -14.42
N ASN A 279 10.87 -22.57 -14.78
CA ASN A 279 10.61 -23.25 -16.03
C ASN A 279 9.31 -24.04 -15.94
N LEU A 280 8.41 -23.77 -16.88
CA LEU A 280 7.10 -24.38 -16.94
C LEU A 280 7.19 -25.72 -17.68
N LYS A 281 6.82 -26.79 -17.00
CA LYS A 281 6.80 -28.16 -17.57
C LYS A 281 5.55 -28.47 -18.38
N SER A 282 4.55 -27.60 -18.31
CA SER A 282 3.27 -27.76 -18.99
C SER A 282 2.70 -26.39 -19.36
N PHE A 283 1.88 -26.36 -20.40
CA PHE A 283 1.19 -25.15 -20.80
C PHE A 283 0.36 -24.58 -19.63
N PRO A 284 0.51 -23.29 -19.30
CA PRO A 284 -0.04 -22.74 -18.07
C PRO A 284 -1.48 -22.23 -18.26
N ASN A 285 -2.47 -23.09 -18.02
CA ASN A 285 -3.89 -22.69 -18.11
C ASN A 285 -4.33 -21.89 -16.87
N GLU A 286 -3.89 -22.32 -15.69
CA GLU A 286 -4.09 -21.63 -14.43
C GLU A 286 -2.72 -21.30 -13.84
N ILE A 287 -2.50 -20.05 -13.48
CA ILE A 287 -1.24 -19.57 -12.88
C ILE A 287 -1.56 -18.86 -11.58
N GLY A 288 -0.84 -19.21 -10.53
CA GLY A 288 -0.79 -18.49 -9.27
C GLY A 288 0.64 -18.06 -8.98
N ILE A 289 0.86 -16.79 -8.67
CA ILE A 289 2.15 -16.29 -8.22
C ILE A 289 1.94 -15.67 -6.85
N SER A 290 2.71 -16.10 -5.86
CA SER A 290 2.55 -15.61 -4.49
C SER A 290 3.86 -15.06 -3.94
N TRP A 291 3.73 -13.98 -3.17
CA TRP A 291 4.77 -13.48 -2.29
C TRP A 291 4.29 -13.56 -0.85
N ASN A 292 5.02 -14.28 0.00
CA ASN A 292 4.54 -14.67 1.33
C ASN A 292 5.24 -13.98 2.50
N SER A 293 6.19 -13.07 2.23
CA SER A 293 6.96 -12.39 3.27
C SER A 293 6.62 -10.90 3.37
N PHE A 294 5.95 -10.50 4.44
CA PHE A 294 5.67 -9.11 4.73
C PHE A 294 6.10 -8.79 6.16
N ASN A 295 6.60 -7.58 6.37
CA ASN A 295 6.98 -7.10 7.69
C ASN A 295 6.55 -5.63 7.85
N TRP A 296 6.95 -5.02 8.95
CA TRP A 296 6.58 -3.65 9.26
C TRP A 296 7.16 -2.63 8.25
N LYS A 297 8.26 -2.95 7.55
CA LYS A 297 8.87 -2.11 6.50
C LYS A 297 8.29 -2.36 5.11
N MET A 298 7.83 -3.58 4.84
CA MET A 298 7.23 -3.98 3.57
C MET A 298 5.88 -4.65 3.82
N ARG A 299 4.83 -3.84 3.82
CA ARG A 299 3.45 -4.32 4.02
C ARG A 299 2.75 -4.67 2.71
N TRP A 300 3.14 -4.00 1.64
CA TRP A 300 2.70 -4.23 0.28
C TRP A 300 3.73 -3.70 -0.72
N PHE A 301 3.69 -4.20 -1.93
CA PHE A 301 4.42 -3.65 -3.07
C PHE A 301 3.61 -3.86 -4.35
N LYS A 302 3.79 -2.97 -5.31
CA LYS A 302 3.22 -3.13 -6.65
C LYS A 302 4.15 -3.99 -7.51
N SER A 303 3.56 -4.91 -8.24
CA SER A 303 4.21 -5.67 -9.30
C SER A 303 3.62 -5.29 -10.64
N LEU A 304 4.49 -5.02 -11.61
CA LEU A 304 4.14 -4.91 -13.02
C LEU A 304 4.28 -6.29 -13.66
N ILE A 305 3.20 -6.81 -14.21
CA ILE A 305 3.10 -8.18 -14.71
C ILE A 305 2.89 -8.13 -16.22
N ASP A 306 3.88 -8.57 -16.99
CA ASP A 306 3.72 -8.88 -18.41
C ASP A 306 3.25 -10.32 -18.57
N ALA A 307 1.94 -10.49 -18.70
CA ALA A 307 1.29 -11.77 -18.91
C ALA A 307 1.05 -12.00 -20.40
N PHE A 308 1.92 -12.77 -21.05
CA PHE A 308 1.79 -13.15 -22.46
C PHE A 308 1.72 -11.94 -23.41
N GLY A 309 2.53 -10.90 -23.16
CA GLY A 309 2.56 -9.66 -23.93
C GLY A 309 1.47 -8.65 -23.53
N THR A 310 0.72 -8.91 -22.45
CA THR A 310 -0.28 -8.01 -21.90
C THR A 310 0.14 -7.55 -20.51
N GLN A 311 0.27 -6.23 -20.34
CA GLN A 311 0.62 -5.66 -19.04
C GLN A 311 -0.59 -5.59 -18.11
N VAL A 312 -0.38 -6.05 -16.88
CA VAL A 312 -1.33 -6.02 -15.77
C VAL A 312 -0.59 -5.55 -14.52
N GLU A 313 -1.27 -4.85 -13.62
CA GLU A 313 -0.71 -4.49 -12.32
C GLU A 313 -1.31 -5.37 -11.22
N HIS A 314 -0.49 -5.72 -10.22
CA HIS A 314 -0.97 -6.39 -9.02
C HIS A 314 -0.29 -5.80 -7.78
N ASN A 315 -1.07 -5.58 -6.71
CA ASN A 315 -0.52 -5.14 -5.43
C ASN A 315 -0.42 -6.35 -4.50
N PHE A 316 0.80 -6.86 -4.32
CA PHE A 316 1.07 -7.88 -3.33
C PHE A 316 1.02 -7.26 -1.94
N SER A 317 0.25 -7.85 -1.04
CA SER A 317 0.20 -7.45 0.37
C SER A 317 -0.05 -8.66 1.26
N ARG A 318 0.09 -8.50 2.57
CA ARG A 318 -0.28 -9.57 3.52
C ARG A 318 -1.72 -10.08 3.34
N PHE A 319 -2.63 -9.23 2.88
CA PHE A 319 -4.04 -9.57 2.67
C PHE A 319 -4.33 -10.07 1.26
N GLN A 320 -3.49 -9.71 0.30
CA GLN A 320 -3.55 -10.15 -1.09
C GLN A 320 -2.15 -10.60 -1.51
N PRO A 321 -1.66 -11.75 -1.00
CA PRO A 321 -0.29 -12.20 -1.24
C PRO A 321 -0.15 -12.89 -2.59
N ARG A 322 -1.23 -13.03 -3.37
CA ARG A 322 -1.30 -13.90 -4.53
C ARG A 322 -1.98 -13.22 -5.71
N PHE A 323 -1.29 -13.26 -6.84
CA PHE A 323 -1.81 -12.98 -8.17
C PHE A 323 -2.30 -14.29 -8.81
N GLU A 324 -3.48 -14.29 -9.42
CA GLU A 324 -4.03 -15.43 -10.13
C GLU A 324 -4.52 -15.05 -11.53
N MET A 325 -4.27 -15.93 -12.49
CA MET A 325 -4.76 -15.79 -13.86
C MET A 325 -5.24 -17.15 -14.40
N LYS A 326 -6.32 -17.11 -15.17
CA LYS A 326 -6.78 -18.22 -16.00
C LYS A 326 -6.75 -17.83 -17.47
N ARG A 327 -6.26 -18.73 -18.32
CA ARG A 327 -6.28 -18.58 -19.78
C ARG A 327 -7.39 -19.43 -20.36
N GLU A 328 -8.28 -18.79 -21.12
CA GLU A 328 -9.24 -19.52 -21.94
C GLU A 328 -8.57 -19.99 -23.23
N MET A 329 -8.48 -21.31 -23.43
CA MET A 329 -8.05 -21.85 -24.71
C MET A 329 -9.12 -21.60 -25.78
N LYS A 330 -8.88 -20.66 -26.69
CA LYS A 330 -9.58 -20.65 -27.98
C LYS A 330 -8.91 -21.66 -28.89
N LEU A 331 -9.40 -22.90 -28.88
CA LEU A 331 -9.11 -23.85 -29.96
C LEU A 331 -9.58 -23.23 -31.27
N LYS A 332 -8.65 -22.76 -32.11
CA LYS A 332 -8.96 -22.55 -33.52
C LYS A 332 -9.36 -23.92 -34.06
N LYS A 333 -10.63 -24.09 -34.44
CA LYS A 333 -11.01 -25.19 -35.32
C LYS A 333 -10.19 -25.01 -36.58
N GLU A 334 -9.18 -25.85 -36.78
CA GLU A 334 -8.61 -26.04 -38.11
C GLU A 334 -9.75 -26.49 -39.02
N GLY A 335 -10.01 -25.69 -40.05
CA GLY A 335 -10.98 -26.02 -41.08
C GLY A 335 -10.49 -27.23 -41.87
N ASN A 336 -11.36 -28.21 -42.02
CA ASN A 336 -11.24 -29.25 -43.06
C ASN A 336 -11.35 -28.64 -44.45
#